data_AF-A0A7C0WHE7-F1
#
_entry.id   AF-A0A7C0WHE7-F1
#
_cell.length_a   1.000
_cell.length_b   1.000
_cell.length_c   1.000
_cell.angle_alpha   90.00
_cell.angle_beta   90.00
_cell.angle_gamma   90.00
#
_symmetry.space_group_name_H-M   'P 1'
#
loop_
_entity.id
_entity.type
_entity.pdbx_description
1 polymer ?
#
loop_
_entity_poly.entity_id
_entity_poly.type
_entity_poly.pdbx_seq_one_letter_code
_entity_poly.pdbx_strand_id
1 'polypeptide(L)'
;MVSIRQAVKITGFIFSLLFIAGCKSPEEAKVDQLFSAYNGAVPGASIMVIKDGKPVFIKSYGLADLEKNVPVQSQTNFRLASVTKQFTAMCIMMLAEQGKLTFEQTLTDIFPDFPEYGKKITVRNILNHTSGLIAYEDLVPDTVTVQVL
;
A
#
# COMPACT_ATOMS: atom_id res chain seq x y z
N MET A 1 63.58 -27.89 -35.24
CA MET A 1 62.26 -28.40 -34.81
C MET A 1 61.60 -27.30 -33.98
N VAL A 2 60.57 -26.68 -34.55
CA VAL A 2 59.63 -25.66 -34.04
C VAL A 2 60.19 -24.30 -33.56
N SER A 3 59.61 -23.27 -34.17
CA SER A 3 59.92 -21.84 -34.20
C SER A 3 59.60 -21.09 -32.89
N ILE A 4 60.53 -20.25 -32.45
CA ILE A 4 60.31 -19.15 -31.49
C ILE A 4 60.17 -17.87 -32.31
N ARG A 5 58.93 -17.36 -32.52
CA ARG A 5 58.59 -15.94 -32.72
C ARG A 5 57.08 -15.76 -32.57
N GLN A 6 56.63 -14.92 -31.64
CA GLN A 6 55.97 -13.63 -31.95
C GLN A 6 55.40 -12.98 -30.68
N ALA A 7 55.61 -11.67 -30.63
CA ALA A 7 55.25 -10.75 -29.57
C ALA A 7 53.74 -10.68 -29.36
N VAL A 8 53.31 -10.82 -28.11
CA VAL A 8 51.95 -10.46 -27.70
C VAL A 8 51.89 -8.94 -27.59
N LYS A 9 51.16 -8.33 -28.52
CA LYS A 9 50.88 -6.90 -28.57
C LYS A 9 50.13 -6.49 -27.30
N ILE A 10 50.72 -5.57 -26.54
CA ILE A 10 50.04 -4.79 -25.51
C ILE A 10 49.14 -3.81 -26.26
N THR A 11 47.94 -4.24 -26.62
CA THR A 11 46.89 -3.32 -27.08
C THR A 11 46.17 -2.85 -25.82
N GLY A 12 46.46 -1.62 -25.42
CA GLY A 12 45.86 -0.97 -24.26
C GLY A 12 44.34 -0.96 -24.37
N PHE A 13 43.69 -1.71 -23.48
CA PHE A 13 42.27 -1.59 -23.24
C PHE A 13 42.09 -0.51 -22.18
N ILE A 14 41.89 0.74 -22.61
CA ILE A 14 41.39 1.80 -21.74
C ILE A 14 39.96 1.41 -21.40
N PHE A 15 39.79 0.76 -20.24
CA PHE A 15 38.49 0.55 -19.62
C PHE A 15 38.05 1.91 -19.09
N SER A 16 37.46 2.74 -19.96
CA SER A 16 36.78 3.95 -19.54
C SER A 16 35.65 3.54 -18.61
N LEU A 17 35.87 3.68 -17.31
CA LEU A 17 34.82 3.68 -16.30
C LEU A 17 33.91 4.87 -16.63
N LEU A 18 32.89 4.64 -17.44
CA LEU A 18 31.77 5.56 -17.53
C LEU A 18 31.04 5.44 -16.20
N PHE A 19 31.35 6.32 -15.25
CA PHE A 19 30.49 6.60 -14.11
C PHE A 19 29.18 7.14 -14.71
N ILE A 20 28.21 6.26 -14.94
CA ILE A 20 26.82 6.67 -15.16
C ILE A 20 26.35 7.18 -13.81
N ALA A 21 26.57 8.48 -13.55
CA ALA A 21 25.81 9.19 -12.54
C ALA A 21 24.34 9.02 -12.96
N GLY A 22 23.59 8.22 -12.19
CA GLY A 22 22.18 7.96 -12.44
C GLY A 22 21.41 9.26 -12.35
N CYS A 23 21.20 9.91 -13.49
CA CYS A 23 20.33 11.06 -13.57
C CYS A 23 18.92 10.55 -13.31
N LYS A 24 18.26 11.08 -12.26
CA LYS A 24 16.86 10.77 -11.98
C LYS A 24 16.04 11.02 -13.24
N SER A 25 15.09 10.15 -13.54
CA SER A 25 14.18 10.43 -14.65
C SER A 25 13.41 11.72 -14.35
N PRO A 26 12.99 12.49 -15.38
CA PRO A 26 12.17 13.67 -15.19
C PRO A 26 10.90 13.39 -14.36
N GLU A 27 10.33 12.19 -14.47
CA GLU A 27 9.20 11.73 -13.68
C GLU A 27 9.57 11.51 -12.22
N GLU A 28 10.70 10.85 -11.93
CA GLU A 28 11.17 10.67 -10.56
C GLU A 28 11.44 12.02 -9.89
N ALA A 29 12.06 12.97 -10.59
CA ALA A 29 12.30 14.30 -10.05
C ALA A 29 11.00 15.04 -9.68
N LYS A 30 9.93 14.88 -10.48
CA LYS A 30 8.61 15.45 -10.17
C LYS A 30 7.98 14.79 -8.94
N VAL A 31 8.06 13.46 -8.82
CA VAL A 31 7.53 12.77 -7.64
C VAL A 31 8.32 13.16 -6.39
N ASP A 32 9.65 13.24 -6.47
CA ASP A 32 10.49 13.72 -5.37
C ASP A 32 10.10 15.12 -4.91
N GLN A 33 9.77 16.01 -5.85
CA GLN A 33 9.29 17.35 -5.53
C GLN A 33 7.95 17.31 -4.77
N LEU A 34 7.00 16.48 -5.21
CA LEU A 34 5.71 16.29 -4.54
C LEU A 34 5.85 15.73 -3.12
N PHE A 35 6.85 14.87 -2.90
CA PHE A 35 7.14 14.24 -1.61
C PHE A 35 8.23 14.98 -0.81
N SER A 36 8.59 16.20 -1.18
CA SER A 36 9.67 16.96 -0.53
C SER A 36 9.44 17.22 0.97
N ALA A 37 8.19 17.23 1.43
CA ALA A 37 7.83 17.31 2.85
C ALA A 37 8.30 16.09 3.67
N TYR A 38 8.62 14.98 3.01
CA TYR A 38 9.11 13.74 3.63
C TYR A 38 10.65 13.66 3.67
N ASN A 39 11.35 14.74 3.33
CA ASN A 39 12.80 14.81 3.41
C ASN A 39 13.27 14.96 4.87
N GLY A 40 14.26 14.16 5.27
CA GLY A 40 14.86 14.22 6.61
C GLY A 40 14.18 13.28 7.62
N ALA A 41 14.34 13.60 8.91
CA ALA A 41 13.85 12.78 10.01
C ALA A 41 12.38 13.10 10.34
N VAL A 42 11.48 12.71 9.44
CA VAL A 42 10.03 12.92 9.55
C VAL A 42 9.28 11.59 9.35
N PRO A 43 8.02 11.46 9.83
CA PRO A 43 7.20 10.28 9.55
C PRO A 43 7.14 10.01 8.05
N GLY A 44 7.37 8.76 7.68
CA GLY A 44 7.58 8.39 6.29
C GLY A 44 6.32 7.94 5.54
N ALA A 45 6.50 7.79 4.23
CA ALA A 45 5.48 7.29 3.30
C ALA A 45 6.12 6.41 2.23
N SER A 46 5.32 5.54 1.61
CA SER A 46 5.73 4.73 0.47
C SER A 46 4.71 4.90 -0.66
N ILE A 47 5.21 5.02 -1.89
CA ILE A 47 4.41 5.24 -3.10
C ILE A 47 4.76 4.19 -4.15
N MET A 48 3.71 3.70 -4.81
CA MET A 48 3.81 2.86 -6.00
C MET A 48 2.87 3.40 -7.08
N VAL A 49 3.36 3.50 -8.31
CA VAL A 49 2.54 3.80 -9.48
C VAL A 49 2.52 2.56 -10.38
N ILE A 50 1.30 2.11 -10.70
CA ILE A 50 1.07 0.95 -11.57
C ILE A 50 0.43 1.45 -12.86
N LYS A 51 0.97 1.01 -14.00
CA LYS A 51 0.42 1.27 -15.33
C LYS A 51 0.41 -0.04 -16.11
N ASP A 52 -0.71 -0.35 -16.75
CA ASP A 52 -0.91 -1.58 -17.54
C ASP A 52 -0.55 -2.86 -16.75
N GLY A 53 -0.95 -2.89 -15.47
CA GLY A 53 -0.68 -4.01 -14.54
C GLY A 53 0.77 -4.13 -14.07
N LYS A 54 1.66 -3.19 -14.43
CA LYS A 54 3.08 -3.23 -14.07
C LYS A 54 3.46 -2.05 -13.16
N PRO A 55 4.25 -2.26 -12.10
CA PRO A 55 4.80 -1.16 -11.33
C PRO A 55 5.82 -0.40 -12.19
N VAL A 56 5.56 0.89 -12.42
CA VAL A 56 6.45 1.78 -13.19
C VAL A 56 7.23 2.74 -12.30
N PHE A 57 6.86 2.83 -11.02
CA PHE A 57 7.55 3.62 -10.01
C PHE A 57 7.29 3.04 -8.63
N ILE A 58 8.33 2.91 -7.81
CA ILE A 58 8.25 2.52 -6.40
C ILE A 58 9.29 3.34 -5.64
N LYS A 59 8.88 4.07 -4.59
CA LYS A 59 9.80 4.84 -3.76
C LYS A 59 9.26 5.01 -2.34
N SER A 60 10.18 5.14 -1.39
CA SER A 60 9.87 5.37 0.02
C SER A 60 10.62 6.61 0.52
N TYR A 61 10.01 7.32 1.46
CA TYR A 61 10.51 8.58 2.02
C TYR A 61 10.34 8.57 3.54
N GLY A 62 11.15 9.37 4.24
CA GLY A 62 11.10 9.53 5.70
C GLY A 62 11.39 8.24 6.49
N LEU A 63 10.92 8.23 7.73
CA LEU A 63 11.20 7.19 8.72
C LEU A 63 9.94 6.41 9.13
N ALA A 64 10.08 5.10 9.27
CA ALA A 64 9.07 4.21 9.85
C ALA A 64 9.03 4.30 11.38
N ASP A 65 10.17 4.62 12.01
CA ASP A 65 10.33 4.81 13.45
C ASP A 65 11.28 5.98 13.68
N LEU A 66 10.78 7.06 14.30
CA LEU A 66 11.51 8.31 14.48
C LEU A 66 12.60 8.15 15.53
N GLU A 67 12.26 7.52 16.65
CA GLU A 67 13.13 7.33 17.81
C GLU A 67 14.33 6.46 17.45
N LYS A 68 14.10 5.42 16.65
CA LYS A 68 15.15 4.49 16.19
C LYS A 68 15.79 4.88 14.87
N ASN A 69 15.35 5.99 14.25
CA ASN A 69 15.80 6.44 12.93
C ASN A 69 15.71 5.33 11.86
N VAL A 70 14.64 4.54 11.87
CA VAL A 70 14.45 3.46 10.89
C VAL A 70 13.81 4.04 9.64
N PRO A 71 14.46 3.98 8.45
CA PRO A 71 13.87 4.47 7.22
C PRO A 71 12.68 3.62 6.77
N VAL A 72 11.70 4.24 6.09
CA VAL A 72 10.68 3.49 5.37
C VAL A 72 11.33 2.74 4.21
N GLN A 73 10.92 1.49 4.02
CA GLN A 73 11.31 0.63 2.91
C GLN A 73 10.05 0.17 2.17
N SER A 74 10.22 -0.41 0.98
CA SER A 74 9.07 -0.93 0.21
C SER A 74 8.36 -2.09 0.91
N GLN A 75 8.98 -2.72 1.90
CA GLN A 75 8.42 -3.78 2.74
C GLN A 75 7.88 -3.27 4.10
N THR A 76 8.00 -1.97 4.40
CA THR A 76 7.46 -1.42 5.65
C THR A 76 5.95 -1.66 5.70
N ASN A 77 5.49 -2.25 6.81
CA ASN A 77 4.07 -2.50 7.02
C ASN A 77 3.38 -1.24 7.55
N PHE A 78 2.29 -0.85 6.91
CA PHE A 78 1.44 0.27 7.31
C PHE A 78 0.08 -0.25 7.76
N ARG A 79 -0.49 0.41 8.76
CA ARG A 79 -1.88 0.16 9.17
C ARG A 79 -2.83 0.71 8.10
N LEU A 80 -3.50 -0.18 7.39
CA LEU A 80 -4.31 0.13 6.20
C LEU A 80 -5.62 0.89 6.51
N ALA A 81 -6.07 0.90 7.77
CA ALA A 81 -7.32 1.54 8.19
C ALA A 81 -8.49 1.20 7.23
N SER A 82 -9.18 2.21 6.69
CA SER A 82 -10.34 2.01 5.80
C SER A 82 -10.02 1.32 4.48
N VAL A 83 -8.76 1.25 4.05
CA VAL A 83 -8.37 0.46 2.86
C VAL A 83 -8.69 -1.02 3.06
N THR A 84 -8.73 -1.51 4.30
CA THR A 84 -9.12 -2.90 4.64
C THR A 84 -10.55 -3.25 4.17
N LYS A 85 -11.47 -2.27 4.09
CA LYS A 85 -12.89 -2.50 3.77
C LYS A 85 -13.10 -3.18 2.41
N GLN A 86 -12.28 -2.85 1.41
CA GLN A 86 -12.40 -3.45 0.07
C GLN A 86 -12.09 -4.95 0.09
N PHE A 87 -11.19 -5.40 0.97
CA PHE A 87 -10.87 -6.81 1.14
C PHE A 87 -12.01 -7.55 1.82
N THR A 88 -12.60 -6.97 2.87
CA THR A 88 -13.80 -7.52 3.51
C THR A 88 -14.98 -7.59 2.53
N ALA A 89 -15.18 -6.56 1.70
CA ALA A 89 -16.20 -6.56 0.66
C ALA A 89 -15.96 -7.67 -0.37
N MET A 90 -14.72 -7.88 -0.80
CA MET A 90 -14.36 -9.00 -1.68
C MET A 90 -14.69 -10.35 -1.06
N CYS A 91 -14.39 -10.57 0.23
CA CYS A 91 -14.78 -11.80 0.92
C CYS A 91 -16.30 -12.01 0.92
N ILE A 92 -17.09 -10.95 1.13
CA ILE A 92 -18.57 -11.02 1.08
C ILE A 92 -19.03 -11.38 -0.34
N MET A 93 -18.42 -10.80 -1.38
CA MET A 93 -18.74 -11.14 -2.78
C MET A 93 -18.42 -12.61 -3.09
N MET A 94 -17.30 -13.14 -2.61
CA MET A 94 -16.95 -14.56 -2.75
C MET A 94 -17.95 -15.48 -2.03
N LEU A 95 -18.45 -15.09 -0.85
CA LEU A 95 -19.49 -15.84 -0.15
C LEU A 95 -20.82 -15.82 -0.93
N ALA A 96 -21.16 -14.69 -1.54
CA ALA A 96 -22.36 -14.57 -2.37
C ALA A 96 -22.26 -15.43 -3.65
N GLU A 97 -21.10 -15.43 -4.30
CA GLU A 97 -20.82 -16.29 -5.45
C GLU A 97 -20.94 -17.78 -5.10
N GLN A 98 -20.52 -18.17 -3.90
CA GLN A 98 -20.66 -19.54 -3.39
C GLN A 98 -22.08 -19.90 -2.92
N GLY A 99 -23.05 -18.97 -2.99
CA GLY A 99 -24.41 -19.18 -2.51
C GLY A 99 -24.53 -19.32 -0.99
N LYS A 100 -23.49 -18.93 -0.23
CA LYS A 100 -23.48 -18.99 1.25
C LYS A 100 -24.16 -17.78 1.91
N LEU A 101 -24.32 -16.72 1.14
CA LEU A 101 -24.92 -15.45 1.55
C LEU A 101 -25.63 -14.84 0.34
N THR A 102 -26.65 -14.02 0.56
CA THR A 102 -27.23 -13.18 -0.50
C THR A 102 -27.15 -11.71 -0.11
N PHE A 103 -27.18 -10.81 -1.09
CA PHE A 103 -27.11 -9.37 -0.80
C PHE A 103 -28.40 -8.84 -0.13
N GLU A 104 -29.50 -9.59 -0.26
CA GLU A 104 -30.83 -9.28 0.25
C GLU A 104 -31.07 -9.85 1.65
N GLN A 105 -30.20 -10.75 2.15
CA GLN A 105 -30.23 -11.18 3.55
C GLN A 105 -30.10 -9.97 4.48
N THR A 106 -30.93 -9.96 5.50
CA THR A 106 -30.95 -8.93 6.55
C THR A 106 -29.95 -9.25 7.65
N LEU A 107 -29.59 -8.26 8.48
CA LEU A 107 -28.69 -8.49 9.61
C LEU A 107 -29.25 -9.52 10.59
N THR A 108 -30.56 -9.55 10.80
CA THR A 108 -31.21 -10.54 11.67
C THR A 108 -31.28 -11.94 11.06
N ASP A 109 -31.24 -12.07 9.73
CA ASP A 109 -31.14 -13.40 9.08
C ASP A 109 -29.78 -14.05 9.34
N ILE A 110 -28.72 -13.22 9.47
CA ILE A 110 -27.33 -13.67 9.68
C ILE A 110 -27.00 -13.74 11.17
N PHE A 111 -27.48 -12.78 11.95
CA PHE A 111 -27.22 -12.62 13.38
C PHE A 111 -28.57 -12.59 14.12
N PRO A 112 -29.10 -13.73 14.57
CA PRO A 112 -30.45 -13.81 15.17
C PRO A 112 -30.64 -12.92 16.41
N ASP A 113 -29.57 -12.66 17.16
CA ASP A 113 -29.58 -11.81 18.36
C ASP A 113 -29.38 -10.30 18.04
N PHE A 114 -29.28 -9.93 16.76
CA PHE A 114 -29.15 -8.53 16.36
C PHE A 114 -30.45 -7.77 16.66
N PRO A 115 -30.39 -6.50 17.11
CA PRO A 115 -31.58 -5.73 17.43
C PRO A 115 -32.61 -5.67 16.28
N GLU A 116 -33.89 -5.52 16.65
CA GLU A 116 -35.04 -5.58 15.73
C GLU A 116 -34.92 -4.67 14.49
N TYR A 117 -34.24 -3.52 14.59
CA TYR A 117 -34.02 -2.62 13.45
C TYR A 117 -33.18 -3.28 12.33
N GLY A 118 -32.41 -4.33 12.65
CA GLY A 118 -31.62 -5.10 11.69
C GLY A 118 -32.45 -5.82 10.62
N LYS A 119 -33.74 -6.07 10.86
CA LYS A 119 -34.67 -6.65 9.88
C LYS A 119 -34.83 -5.81 8.61
N LYS A 120 -34.45 -4.53 8.65
CA LYS A 120 -34.54 -3.62 7.50
C LYS A 120 -33.18 -3.34 6.85
N ILE A 121 -32.10 -3.88 7.42
CA ILE A 121 -30.74 -3.62 6.97
C ILE A 121 -30.23 -4.87 6.27
N THR A 122 -30.03 -4.76 4.96
CA THR A 122 -29.50 -5.86 4.13
C THR A 122 -27.97 -5.84 4.07
N VAL A 123 -27.36 -6.96 3.67
CA VAL A 123 -25.91 -7.01 3.35
C VAL A 123 -25.56 -5.95 2.30
N ARG A 124 -26.43 -5.73 1.30
CA ARG A 124 -26.26 -4.65 0.31
C ARG A 124 -26.15 -3.28 0.96
N ASN A 125 -26.94 -3.00 2.00
CA ASN A 125 -26.86 -1.72 2.70
C ASN A 125 -25.52 -1.55 3.41
N ILE A 126 -24.99 -2.61 4.02
CA ILE A 126 -23.68 -2.58 4.68
C ILE A 126 -22.55 -2.33 3.67
N LEU A 127 -22.54 -3.05 2.56
CA LEU A 127 -21.53 -2.90 1.51
C LEU A 127 -21.51 -1.51 0.87
N ASN A 128 -22.66 -0.82 0.84
CA ASN A 128 -22.81 0.48 0.17
C ASN A 128 -22.93 1.66 1.14
N HIS A 129 -22.72 1.45 2.44
CA HIS A 129 -22.88 2.50 3.46
C HIS A 129 -24.26 3.19 3.43
N THR A 130 -25.33 2.42 3.24
CA THR A 130 -26.73 2.91 3.20
C THR A 130 -27.62 2.28 4.26
N SER A 131 -27.03 1.70 5.30
CA SER A 131 -27.75 1.03 6.40
C SER A 131 -28.44 1.98 7.37
N GLY A 132 -28.02 3.24 7.41
CA GLY A 132 -28.48 4.22 8.41
C GLY A 132 -27.90 3.99 9.80
N LEU A 133 -26.92 3.09 9.95
CA LEU A 133 -26.16 2.94 11.19
C LEU A 133 -25.26 4.15 11.40
N ILE A 134 -25.23 4.64 12.64
CA ILE A 134 -24.28 5.68 13.05
C ILE A 134 -22.85 5.13 13.01
N ALA A 135 -21.88 5.99 12.68
CA ALA A 135 -20.48 5.65 12.84
C ALA A 135 -20.18 5.53 14.33
N TYR A 136 -19.51 4.45 14.75
CA TYR A 136 -19.17 4.31 16.17
C TYR A 136 -18.10 5.33 16.57
N GLU A 137 -17.30 5.80 15.61
CA GLU A 137 -16.33 6.87 15.78
C GLU A 137 -16.98 8.16 16.30
N ASP A 138 -18.22 8.44 15.92
CA ASP A 138 -18.99 9.60 16.41
C ASP A 138 -19.37 9.48 17.90
N LEU A 139 -19.23 8.28 18.47
CA LEU A 139 -19.47 8.00 19.89
C LEU A 139 -18.18 7.99 20.71
N VAL A 140 -17.00 8.09 20.08
CA VAL A 140 -15.70 8.13 20.77
C VAL A 140 -15.43 9.55 21.26
N PRO A 141 -15.22 9.79 22.57
CA PRO A 141 -14.91 11.13 23.06
C PRO A 141 -13.57 11.67 22.53
N ASP A 142 -13.51 12.97 22.24
CA ASP A 142 -12.28 13.65 21.79
C ASP A 142 -11.12 13.59 22.79
N THR A 143 -11.42 13.25 24.05
CA THR A 143 -10.41 13.09 25.11
C THR A 143 -9.62 11.78 24.99
N VAL A 144 -9.99 10.88 24.08
CA VAL A 144 -9.34 9.58 23.94
C VAL A 144 -8.03 9.73 23.17
N THR A 145 -6.92 9.51 23.89
CA THR A 145 -5.55 9.61 23.34
C THR A 145 -4.90 8.24 23.10
N VAL A 146 -5.61 7.15 23.38
CA VAL A 146 -5.17 5.78 23.15
C VAL A 146 -5.97 5.17 22.02
N GLN A 147 -5.39 4.21 21.32
CA GLN A 147 -6.11 3.50 20.28
C GLN A 147 -7.32 2.77 20.87
N VAL A 148 -8.50 3.09 20.35
CA VAL A 148 -9.74 2.35 20.60
C VAL A 148 -9.85 1.32 19.47
N LEU A 149 -9.68 0.04 19.82
CA LEU A 149 -9.61 -1.13 18.92
C LEU A 149 -8.31 -1.24 18.10
#